data_AF-A0AB39NG08-F1
#
_entry.id   AF-A0AB39NG08-F1
#
_cell.length_a   1.000
_cell.length_b   1.000
_cell.length_c   1.000
_cell.angle_alpha   90.00
_cell.angle_beta   90.00
_cell.angle_gamma   90.00
#
_symmetry.space_group_name_H-M   'P 1'
#
loop_
_entity.id
_entity.type
_entity.pdbx_description
1 polymer ?
#
loop_
_entity_poly.entity_id
_entity_poly.type
_entity_poly.pdbx_seq_one_letter_code
_entity_poly.pdbx_strand_id
1 'polypeptide(L)'
;MNRRTFLTTATLTAAASATAHAHAGAAPAAAGARTGAGRAPLRTWFEATHRSLDAMTTDFGLTTDKMDVSGTGAPVLSAQTSPTNIGCGLWTTVAAAGLGVIGSDTLHRRLSRTVAAVERLERAHGFWFNWYDAHDGSLLTAWPETGDPVRPFLSSVDNAWLVTGLMIAADADPSLRPRVARLLKDADWSYFYTPYDPADPVAGPGQLRGGYWPDKPGKGEPTGHHYGALNTEPRMASYLGIADGSLPPEHYWHIFRTLLPGMGQEQEPEGAWVTVDGVRVWQGHYTHRGRKLVPTWGGSMFEALMVPLFVPEPEWSPRSWGTTHHRYVRGQIDHGLKEAGYGYWGFSPANIPDGGYSEYGVDALGMQEEGYTSKGVVTPHASFLALPYEPAAAVANLTALDRDFGAYDDRYGFRDSVDTATGRVSDFVLALDQGMVAAALAQQLRPGLLQRPFRTGGFRSRVRPLLAKERFSI
;
A
#
# COMPACT_ATOMS: atom_id res chain seq x y z
N MET A 1 16.27 -29.87 17.92
CA MET A 1 16.41 -30.11 16.48
C MET A 1 16.22 -28.78 15.76
N ASN A 2 17.21 -28.40 14.95
CA ASN A 2 17.48 -27.03 14.52
C ASN A 2 16.39 -26.40 13.64
N ARG A 3 15.95 -25.20 14.03
CA ARG A 3 15.15 -24.24 13.25
C ARG A 3 16.09 -23.21 12.62
N ARG A 4 16.40 -23.36 11.34
CA ARG A 4 16.96 -22.34 10.44
C ARG A 4 16.75 -22.87 9.03
N THR A 5 15.94 -22.21 8.20
CA THR A 5 16.21 -21.86 6.79
C THR A 5 15.01 -21.08 6.23
N PHE A 6 15.29 -20.16 5.30
CA PHE A 6 14.41 -19.43 4.39
C PHE A 6 14.03 -18.00 4.77
N LEU A 7 14.95 -17.07 4.46
CA LEU A 7 14.73 -15.95 3.53
C LEU A 7 16.08 -15.23 3.36
N THR A 8 16.72 -15.40 2.20
CA THR A 8 17.66 -14.43 1.56
C THR A 8 18.18 -15.05 0.26
N THR A 9 17.87 -14.43 -0.87
CA THR A 9 18.75 -14.40 -2.04
C THR A 9 18.73 -13.00 -2.62
N ALA A 10 19.67 -12.19 -2.15
CA ALA A 10 20.45 -11.25 -2.95
C ALA A 10 21.63 -10.80 -2.08
N THR A 11 22.72 -11.56 -2.11
CA THR A 11 24.00 -11.16 -1.54
C THR A 11 24.70 -10.20 -2.50
N LEU A 12 25.17 -9.06 -1.99
CA LEU A 12 26.40 -8.43 -2.49
C LEU A 12 27.16 -7.80 -1.31
N THR A 13 28.41 -8.23 -1.20
CA THR A 13 29.41 -7.87 -0.20
C THR A 13 30.04 -6.52 -0.49
N ALA A 14 30.16 -5.65 0.53
CA ALA A 14 31.24 -4.67 0.60
C ALA A 14 31.57 -4.37 2.07
N ALA A 15 32.80 -4.66 2.47
CA ALA A 15 33.38 -4.29 3.75
C ALA A 15 34.03 -2.90 3.63
N ALA A 16 33.74 -1.99 4.56
CA ALA A 16 34.62 -0.86 4.87
C ALA A 16 34.34 -0.28 6.27
N SER A 17 35.30 -0.55 7.15
CA SER A 17 35.82 0.23 8.29
C SER A 17 35.13 1.55 8.65
N ALA A 18 34.57 1.60 9.85
CA ALA A 18 34.14 2.83 10.52
C ALA A 18 35.34 3.63 11.05
N THR A 19 35.45 4.89 10.64
CA THR A 19 36.20 5.92 11.38
C THR A 19 35.23 7.06 11.71
N ALA A 20 34.92 7.18 13.00
CA ALA A 20 34.10 8.26 13.54
C ALA A 20 34.78 9.61 13.32
N HIS A 21 34.08 10.55 12.66
CA HIS A 21 34.40 11.97 12.73
C HIS A 21 33.17 12.72 13.25
N ALA A 22 33.32 13.26 14.46
CA ALA A 22 32.37 14.17 15.06
C ALA A 22 32.37 15.50 14.28
N HIS A 23 31.21 15.91 13.78
CA HIS A 23 30.98 17.28 13.33
C HIS A 23 29.80 17.89 14.09
N ALA A 24 30.14 18.84 14.94
CA ALA A 24 29.23 19.79 15.53
C ALA A 24 28.81 20.82 14.46
N GLY A 25 27.51 21.06 14.31
CA GLY A 25 26.99 22.03 13.35
C GLY A 25 25.55 22.45 13.64
N ALA A 26 25.43 23.55 14.38
CA ALA A 26 24.34 24.53 14.48
C ALA A 26 22.90 24.15 14.03
N ALA A 27 21.97 24.25 14.98
CA ALA A 27 20.53 24.34 14.72
C ALA A 27 20.17 25.63 13.97
N PRO A 28 19.30 25.60 12.93
CA PRO A 28 18.72 26.83 12.41
C PRO A 28 17.53 27.27 13.25
N ALA A 29 17.62 28.52 13.71
CA ALA A 29 16.59 29.23 14.44
C ALA A 29 15.35 29.51 13.57
N ALA A 30 14.19 29.53 14.21
CA ALA A 30 12.94 30.01 13.66
C ALA A 30 13.03 31.51 13.31
N ALA A 31 12.70 31.87 12.07
CA ALA A 31 12.38 33.24 11.68
C ALA A 31 11.31 33.22 10.59
N GLY A 32 10.15 33.82 10.87
CA GLY A 32 9.05 33.93 9.93
C GLY A 32 9.20 35.11 8.98
N ALA A 33 8.70 34.97 7.75
CA ALA A 33 8.06 36.04 6.99
C ALA A 33 7.23 35.46 5.84
N ARG A 34 5.99 35.96 5.74
CA ARG A 34 4.92 35.64 4.79
C ARG A 34 5.32 35.80 3.32
N THR A 35 4.95 34.84 2.47
CA THR A 35 4.57 35.07 1.06
C THR A 35 3.54 34.02 0.58
N GLY A 36 2.42 34.49 0.04
CA GLY A 36 1.47 33.72 -0.79
C GLY A 36 0.79 32.49 -0.17
N ALA A 37 -0.36 32.66 0.49
CA ALA A 37 -1.34 31.58 0.66
C ALA A 37 -2.01 31.29 -0.70
N GLY A 38 -1.22 30.78 -1.66
CA GLY A 38 -1.71 30.20 -2.90
C GLY A 38 -2.36 28.86 -2.59
N ARG A 39 -3.42 28.51 -3.34
CA ARG A 39 -4.04 27.18 -3.27
C ARG A 39 -2.94 26.11 -3.25
N ALA A 40 -3.02 25.18 -2.31
CA ALA A 40 -2.07 24.07 -2.24
C ALA A 40 -1.93 23.42 -3.64
N PRO A 41 -0.71 23.08 -4.09
CA PRO A 41 -0.42 22.62 -5.46
C PRO A 41 -0.98 21.23 -5.79
N LEU A 42 -2.00 20.77 -5.07
CA LEU A 42 -2.60 19.43 -5.15
C LEU A 42 -3.03 19.07 -6.58
N ARG A 43 -3.61 20.03 -7.32
CA ARG A 43 -3.98 19.81 -8.73
C ARG A 43 -2.74 19.56 -9.61
N THR A 44 -1.73 20.40 -9.46
CA THR A 44 -0.47 20.28 -10.23
C THR A 44 0.23 18.96 -9.93
N TRP A 45 0.32 18.58 -8.65
CA TRP A 45 0.84 17.28 -8.24
C TRP A 45 0.04 16.13 -8.83
N PHE A 46 -1.30 16.21 -8.82
CA PHE A 46 -2.14 15.18 -9.41
C PHE A 46 -1.91 15.04 -10.92
N GLU A 47 -1.83 16.15 -11.64
CA GLU A 47 -1.61 16.15 -13.09
C GLU A 47 -0.24 15.55 -13.47
N ALA A 48 0.81 15.80 -12.67
CA ALA A 48 2.14 15.20 -12.88
C ALA A 48 2.16 13.70 -12.54
N THR A 49 1.53 13.28 -11.45
CA THR A 49 1.36 11.86 -11.10
C THR A 49 0.51 11.11 -12.13
N HIS A 50 -0.54 11.74 -12.68
CA HIS A 50 -1.32 11.15 -13.77
C HIS A 50 -0.45 10.95 -15.02
N ARG A 51 0.42 11.92 -15.36
CA ARG A 51 1.35 11.80 -16.48
C ARG A 51 2.36 10.67 -16.31
N SER A 52 2.89 10.41 -15.11
CA SER A 52 3.82 9.28 -14.91
C SER A 52 3.13 7.93 -15.08
N LEU A 53 1.93 7.75 -14.52
CA LEU A 53 1.13 6.53 -14.73
C LEU A 53 0.75 6.34 -16.20
N ASP A 54 0.46 7.43 -16.91
CA ASP A 54 0.20 7.38 -18.34
C ASP A 54 1.44 6.96 -19.13
N ALA A 55 2.60 7.53 -18.79
CA ALA A 55 3.88 7.19 -19.41
C ALA A 55 4.29 5.73 -19.15
N MET A 56 3.96 5.18 -17.98
CA MET A 56 4.19 3.78 -17.62
C MET A 56 3.15 2.82 -18.21
N THR A 57 2.07 3.29 -18.83
CA THR A 57 1.04 2.41 -19.40
C THR A 57 1.35 2.06 -20.85
N THR A 58 1.59 0.78 -21.12
CA THR A 58 1.97 0.29 -22.46
C THR A 58 0.80 0.32 -23.45
N ASP A 59 1.10 0.13 -24.73
CA ASP A 59 0.09 -0.03 -25.77
C ASP A 59 -0.79 -1.27 -25.60
N PHE A 60 -0.27 -2.31 -24.92
CA PHE A 60 -1.07 -3.48 -24.54
C PHE A 60 -2.15 -3.10 -23.52
N GLY A 61 -1.90 -2.09 -22.68
CA GLY A 61 -2.84 -1.53 -21.73
C GLY A 61 -2.51 -1.82 -20.27
N LEU A 62 -1.30 -2.28 -19.97
CA LEU A 62 -0.83 -2.57 -18.61
C LEU A 62 0.18 -1.53 -18.17
N THR A 63 0.10 -1.13 -16.91
CA THR A 63 1.04 -0.19 -16.29
C THR A 63 2.29 -0.94 -15.83
N THR A 64 3.46 -0.55 -16.31
CA THR A 64 4.75 -1.12 -15.89
C THR A 64 5.01 -0.88 -14.41
N ASP A 65 5.94 -1.63 -13.81
CA ASP A 65 6.27 -1.55 -12.40
C ASP A 65 6.97 -0.25 -12.01
N LYS A 66 7.98 0.13 -12.79
CA LYS A 66 8.77 1.33 -12.54
C LYS A 66 9.21 2.02 -13.83
N MET A 67 9.61 3.27 -13.65
CA MET A 67 10.22 4.11 -14.68
C MET A 67 11.51 4.73 -14.12
N ASP A 68 12.62 4.52 -14.82
CA ASP A 68 13.92 5.14 -14.54
C ASP A 68 14.00 6.50 -15.25
N VAL A 69 14.27 7.55 -14.47
CA VAL A 69 14.38 8.94 -14.91
C VAL A 69 15.79 9.53 -14.72
N SER A 70 16.81 8.70 -14.44
CA SER A 70 18.21 9.14 -14.26
C SER A 70 18.83 9.74 -15.53
N GLY A 71 18.39 9.29 -16.70
CA GLY A 71 18.95 9.69 -18.00
C GLY A 71 18.50 11.07 -18.47
N THR A 72 19.27 11.67 -19.38
CA THR A 72 18.89 12.92 -20.08
C THR A 72 17.89 12.70 -21.22
N GLY A 73 17.59 11.44 -21.56
CA GLY A 73 16.70 11.04 -22.64
C GLY A 73 15.27 10.75 -22.20
N ALA A 74 14.56 9.95 -23.00
CA ALA A 74 13.27 9.40 -22.60
C ALA A 74 13.47 8.45 -21.41
N PRO A 75 12.52 8.41 -20.44
CA PRO A 75 12.59 7.47 -19.34
C PRO A 75 12.61 6.02 -19.82
N VAL A 76 13.25 5.14 -19.04
CA VAL A 76 13.31 3.70 -19.33
C VAL A 76 12.26 3.00 -18.47
N LEU A 77 11.32 2.33 -19.13
CA LEU A 77 10.27 1.57 -18.46
C LEU A 77 10.77 0.16 -18.15
N SER A 78 10.40 -0.36 -16.99
CA SER A 78 10.57 -1.78 -16.69
C SER A 78 9.64 -2.63 -17.56
N ALA A 79 10.07 -3.83 -17.97
CA ALA A 79 9.21 -4.72 -18.74
C ALA A 79 8.06 -5.32 -17.90
N GLN A 80 8.29 -5.56 -16.61
CA GLN A 80 7.32 -6.23 -15.75
C GLN A 80 6.15 -5.34 -15.32
N THR A 81 5.02 -5.98 -15.04
CA THR A 81 3.84 -5.43 -14.35
C THR A 81 3.29 -6.45 -13.34
N SER A 82 2.47 -5.97 -12.41
CA SER A 82 1.78 -6.78 -11.40
C SER A 82 0.28 -6.46 -11.39
N PRO A 83 -0.58 -7.35 -10.85
CA PRO A 83 -1.99 -7.05 -10.65
C PRO A 83 -2.21 -5.73 -9.87
N THR A 84 -1.36 -5.44 -8.89
CA THR A 84 -1.39 -4.17 -8.15
C THR A 84 -1.14 -2.96 -9.04
N ASN A 85 -0.10 -3.00 -9.89
CA ASN A 85 0.23 -1.91 -10.81
C ASN A 85 -0.88 -1.68 -11.84
N ILE A 86 -1.50 -2.75 -12.33
CA ILE A 86 -2.66 -2.67 -13.23
C ILE A 86 -3.85 -2.01 -12.52
N GLY A 87 -4.10 -2.37 -11.25
CA GLY A 87 -5.07 -1.68 -10.40
C GLY A 87 -4.79 -0.18 -10.33
N CYS A 88 -3.53 0.19 -10.06
CA CYS A 88 -3.05 1.57 -9.99
C CYS A 88 -3.40 2.38 -11.25
N GLY A 89 -3.13 1.81 -12.42
CA GLY A 89 -3.49 2.41 -13.71
C GLY A 89 -5.01 2.66 -13.85
N LEU A 90 -5.83 1.68 -13.46
CA LEU A 90 -7.30 1.77 -13.56
C LEU A 90 -7.86 2.91 -12.69
N TRP A 91 -7.55 2.93 -11.39
CA TRP A 91 -8.13 3.96 -10.51
C TRP A 91 -7.53 5.34 -10.73
N THR A 92 -6.28 5.44 -11.18
CA THR A 92 -5.67 6.72 -11.57
C THR A 92 -6.36 7.29 -12.81
N THR A 93 -6.70 6.44 -13.80
CA THR A 93 -7.48 6.86 -14.97
C THR A 93 -8.87 7.37 -14.57
N VAL A 94 -9.55 6.68 -13.64
CA VAL A 94 -10.84 7.13 -13.11
C VAL A 94 -10.71 8.44 -12.32
N ALA A 95 -9.69 8.56 -11.48
CA ALA A 95 -9.38 9.80 -10.76
C ALA A 95 -9.17 10.96 -11.72
N ALA A 96 -8.40 10.77 -12.79
CA ALA A 96 -8.11 11.81 -13.77
C ALA A 96 -9.37 12.30 -14.48
N ALA A 97 -10.28 11.39 -14.85
CA ALA A 97 -11.57 11.77 -15.41
C ALA A 97 -12.45 12.49 -14.38
N GLY A 98 -12.52 11.96 -13.16
CA GLY A 98 -13.31 12.54 -12.07
C GLY A 98 -12.84 13.91 -11.59
N LEU A 99 -11.58 14.27 -11.83
CA LEU A 99 -11.00 15.59 -11.55
C LEU A 99 -10.97 16.51 -12.79
N GLY A 100 -11.41 16.01 -13.95
CA GLY A 100 -11.46 16.77 -15.20
C GLY A 100 -10.09 17.01 -15.84
N VAL A 101 -9.13 16.11 -15.62
CA VAL A 101 -7.83 16.09 -16.32
C VAL A 101 -7.98 15.42 -17.70
N ILE A 102 -8.84 14.42 -17.81
CA ILE A 102 -9.19 13.76 -19.07
C ILE A 102 -10.71 13.73 -19.28
N GLY A 103 -11.14 13.67 -20.55
CA GLY A 103 -12.55 13.55 -20.92
C GLY A 103 -13.09 12.12 -20.88
N SER A 104 -14.42 11.96 -20.98
CA SER A 104 -15.14 10.68 -20.96
C SER A 104 -14.68 9.71 -22.03
N ASP A 105 -14.38 10.19 -23.23
CA ASP A 105 -13.97 9.32 -24.34
C ASP A 105 -12.59 8.73 -24.08
N THR A 106 -11.68 9.52 -23.50
CA THR A 106 -10.34 9.06 -23.11
C THR A 106 -10.43 8.07 -21.95
N LEU A 107 -11.30 8.32 -20.96
CA LEU A 107 -11.60 7.39 -19.88
C LEU A 107 -12.06 6.03 -20.45
N HIS A 108 -13.11 6.03 -21.28
CA HIS A 108 -13.66 4.81 -21.87
C HIS A 108 -12.61 4.03 -22.65
N ARG A 109 -11.84 4.69 -23.53
CA ARG A 109 -10.80 4.03 -24.34
C ARG A 109 -9.72 3.39 -23.47
N ARG A 110 -9.23 4.09 -22.46
CA ARG A 110 -8.16 3.61 -21.57
C ARG A 110 -8.63 2.43 -20.72
N LEU A 111 -9.77 2.58 -20.03
CA LEU A 111 -10.33 1.49 -19.23
C LEU A 111 -10.67 0.26 -20.09
N SER A 112 -11.28 0.47 -21.28
CA SER A 112 -11.59 -0.63 -22.20
C SER A 112 -10.36 -1.39 -22.66
N ARG A 113 -9.24 -0.67 -22.89
CA ARG A 113 -7.94 -1.26 -23.26
C ARG A 113 -7.38 -2.09 -22.12
N THR A 114 -7.27 -1.53 -20.91
CA THR A 114 -6.74 -2.27 -19.76
C THR A 114 -7.61 -3.47 -19.40
N VAL A 115 -8.94 -3.35 -19.42
CA VAL A 115 -9.83 -4.51 -19.21
C VAL A 115 -9.65 -5.57 -20.29
N ALA A 116 -9.44 -5.19 -21.57
CA ALA A 116 -9.13 -6.14 -22.62
C ALA A 116 -7.78 -6.83 -22.45
N ALA A 117 -6.78 -6.13 -21.89
CA ALA A 117 -5.49 -6.69 -21.55
C ALA A 117 -5.62 -7.73 -20.43
N VAL A 118 -6.32 -7.36 -19.34
CA VAL A 118 -6.60 -8.24 -18.19
C VAL A 118 -7.37 -9.50 -18.58
N GLU A 119 -8.30 -9.40 -19.54
CA GLU A 119 -9.02 -10.55 -20.12
C GLU A 119 -8.11 -11.57 -20.83
N ARG A 120 -6.91 -11.15 -21.26
CA ARG A 120 -5.94 -12.01 -21.97
C ARG A 120 -4.86 -12.59 -21.08
N LEU A 121 -4.70 -12.08 -19.86
CA LEU A 121 -3.69 -12.56 -18.93
C LEU A 121 -3.97 -14.00 -18.52
N GLU A 122 -2.91 -14.82 -18.51
CA GLU A 122 -2.96 -16.15 -17.93
C GLU A 122 -3.33 -16.04 -16.45
N ARG A 123 -4.25 -16.87 -15.97
CA ARG A 123 -4.74 -16.82 -14.59
C ARG A 123 -5.10 -18.21 -14.10
N ALA A 124 -5.04 -18.43 -12.79
CA ALA A 124 -5.35 -19.72 -12.17
C ALA A 124 -6.28 -19.53 -10.98
N HIS A 125 -7.21 -20.47 -10.79
CA HIS A 125 -8.19 -20.44 -9.67
C HIS A 125 -8.98 -19.12 -9.56
N GLY A 126 -9.26 -18.47 -10.71
CA GLY A 126 -9.96 -17.18 -10.75
C GLY A 126 -9.10 -15.95 -10.48
N PHE A 127 -7.81 -16.13 -10.16
CA PHE A 127 -6.87 -15.08 -9.77
C PHE A 127 -5.68 -14.97 -10.72
N TRP A 128 -5.15 -13.76 -10.82
CA TRP A 128 -3.98 -13.42 -11.63
C TRP A 128 -2.68 -13.73 -10.88
N PHE A 129 -1.65 -14.09 -11.64
CA PHE A 129 -0.29 -14.24 -11.15
C PHE A 129 0.33 -12.90 -10.79
N ASN A 130 1.38 -12.93 -9.97
CA ASN A 130 2.05 -11.73 -9.47
C ASN A 130 2.79 -10.92 -10.54
N TRP A 131 3.32 -11.55 -11.60
CA TRP A 131 4.17 -10.88 -12.58
C TRP A 131 3.88 -11.26 -14.03
N TYR A 132 3.72 -10.25 -14.88
CA TYR A 132 3.57 -10.38 -16.33
C TYR A 132 4.50 -9.39 -17.05
N ASP A 133 4.82 -9.68 -18.30
CA ASP A 133 5.36 -8.66 -19.20
C ASP A 133 4.25 -7.66 -19.56
N ALA A 134 4.52 -6.38 -19.37
CA ALA A 134 3.54 -5.32 -19.56
C ALA A 134 3.23 -5.05 -21.05
N HIS A 135 4.10 -5.46 -21.98
CA HIS A 135 3.99 -5.19 -23.41
C HIS A 135 3.20 -6.25 -24.17
N ASP A 136 3.15 -7.49 -23.67
CA ASP A 136 2.41 -8.57 -24.33
C ASP A 136 1.51 -9.40 -23.40
N GLY A 137 1.60 -9.21 -22.08
CA GLY A 137 0.81 -9.91 -21.09
C GLY A 137 1.27 -11.34 -20.80
N SER A 138 2.44 -11.74 -21.30
CA SER A 138 3.02 -13.06 -21.03
C SER A 138 3.40 -13.20 -19.56
N LEU A 139 3.25 -14.41 -19.02
CA LEU A 139 3.62 -14.72 -17.65
C LEU A 139 5.15 -14.68 -17.49
N LEU A 140 5.65 -13.98 -16.48
CA LEU A 140 7.09 -13.96 -16.22
C LEU A 140 7.54 -15.23 -15.52
N THR A 141 8.51 -15.91 -16.12
CA THR A 141 9.24 -17.04 -15.52
C THR A 141 10.70 -16.72 -15.21
N ALA A 142 11.16 -15.52 -15.58
CA ALA A 142 12.46 -14.97 -15.24
C ALA A 142 12.37 -13.45 -15.13
N TRP A 143 13.16 -12.84 -14.26
CA TRP A 143 13.23 -11.40 -14.11
C TRP A 143 13.88 -10.76 -15.35
N PRO A 144 13.26 -9.75 -15.98
CA PRO A 144 13.80 -9.15 -17.20
C PRO A 144 15.20 -8.53 -17.01
N GLU A 145 15.48 -7.98 -15.83
CA GLU A 145 16.73 -7.28 -15.54
C GLU A 145 17.89 -8.23 -15.22
N THR A 146 17.63 -9.33 -14.50
CA THR A 146 18.70 -10.21 -13.99
C THR A 146 18.70 -11.60 -14.62
N GLY A 147 17.60 -12.03 -15.24
CA GLY A 147 17.39 -13.40 -15.70
C GLY A 147 17.11 -14.41 -14.59
N ASP A 148 17.04 -13.98 -13.32
CA ASP A 148 16.76 -14.87 -12.20
C ASP A 148 15.37 -15.49 -12.32
N PRO A 149 15.18 -16.77 -11.98
CA PRO A 149 13.91 -17.46 -12.16
C PRO A 149 12.79 -16.84 -11.32
N VAL A 150 11.64 -16.63 -11.95
CA VAL A 150 10.39 -16.24 -11.29
C VAL A 150 9.49 -17.47 -11.24
N ARG A 151 9.10 -17.88 -10.03
CA ARG A 151 8.11 -18.93 -9.85
C ARG A 151 6.71 -18.29 -9.83
N PRO A 152 5.82 -18.59 -10.80
CA PRO A 152 4.49 -17.98 -10.84
C PRO A 152 3.73 -18.18 -9.54
N PHE A 153 3.20 -17.09 -8.98
CA PHE A 153 2.60 -17.07 -7.67
C PHE A 153 1.26 -16.32 -7.69
N LEU A 154 0.25 -16.89 -7.03
CA LEU A 154 -1.04 -16.25 -6.80
C LEU A 154 -0.99 -15.53 -5.46
N SER A 155 -0.79 -14.22 -5.50
CA SER A 155 -0.75 -13.34 -4.32
C SER A 155 -2.17 -12.90 -3.93
N SER A 156 -2.56 -13.09 -2.67
CA SER A 156 -3.88 -12.62 -2.22
C SER A 156 -3.96 -11.08 -2.22
N VAL A 157 -2.85 -10.40 -1.95
CA VAL A 157 -2.78 -8.93 -1.88
C VAL A 157 -2.82 -8.31 -3.27
N ASP A 158 -2.01 -8.79 -4.21
CA ASP A 158 -1.97 -8.18 -5.54
C ASP A 158 -3.31 -8.32 -6.26
N ASN A 159 -3.93 -9.48 -6.09
CA ASN A 159 -5.28 -9.71 -6.61
C ASN A 159 -6.31 -8.77 -5.97
N ALA A 160 -6.20 -8.45 -4.68
CA ALA A 160 -7.11 -7.51 -4.02
C ALA A 160 -7.05 -6.12 -4.65
N TRP A 161 -5.85 -5.66 -5.02
CA TRP A 161 -5.68 -4.37 -5.67
C TRP A 161 -6.16 -4.36 -7.12
N LEU A 162 -5.93 -5.43 -7.89
CA LEU A 162 -6.51 -5.53 -9.23
C LEU A 162 -8.05 -5.54 -9.19
N VAL A 163 -8.64 -6.36 -8.31
CA VAL A 163 -10.11 -6.42 -8.13
C VAL A 163 -10.66 -5.06 -7.72
N THR A 164 -9.98 -4.35 -6.82
CA THR A 164 -10.31 -2.97 -6.44
C THR A 164 -10.35 -2.04 -7.65
N GLY A 165 -9.31 -2.05 -8.49
CA GLY A 165 -9.23 -1.25 -9.71
C GLY A 165 -10.33 -1.60 -10.72
N LEU A 166 -10.63 -2.89 -10.91
CA LEU A 166 -11.70 -3.36 -11.79
C LEU A 166 -13.08 -2.91 -11.32
N MET A 167 -13.36 -2.97 -10.01
CA MET A 167 -14.61 -2.47 -9.42
C MET A 167 -14.77 -0.96 -9.62
N ILE A 168 -13.69 -0.20 -9.44
CA ILE A 168 -13.66 1.26 -9.69
C ILE A 168 -13.91 1.55 -11.18
N ALA A 169 -13.28 0.82 -12.08
CA ALA A 169 -13.48 0.98 -13.52
C ALA A 169 -14.93 0.68 -13.94
N ALA A 170 -15.55 -0.38 -13.42
CA ALA A 170 -16.93 -0.75 -13.73
C ALA A 170 -17.99 0.21 -13.15
N ASP A 171 -17.67 0.91 -12.06
CA ASP A 171 -18.53 1.98 -11.54
C ASP A 171 -18.42 3.25 -12.39
N ALA A 172 -17.20 3.63 -12.75
CA ALA A 172 -16.92 4.83 -13.54
C ALA A 172 -17.41 4.72 -14.99
N ASP A 173 -17.29 3.54 -15.60
CA ASP A 173 -17.78 3.23 -16.94
C ASP A 173 -18.73 2.01 -16.89
N PRO A 174 -20.05 2.25 -16.79
CA PRO A 174 -21.05 1.19 -16.73
C PRO A 174 -21.03 0.22 -17.92
N SER A 175 -20.50 0.61 -19.08
CA SER A 175 -20.40 -0.28 -20.25
C SER A 175 -19.45 -1.47 -20.01
N LEU A 176 -18.51 -1.32 -19.07
CA LEU A 176 -17.55 -2.36 -18.72
C LEU A 176 -18.08 -3.38 -17.70
N ARG A 177 -19.22 -3.10 -17.05
CA ARG A 177 -19.79 -3.97 -15.99
C ARG A 177 -19.94 -5.43 -16.41
N PRO A 178 -20.48 -5.78 -17.60
CA PRO A 178 -20.61 -7.18 -17.99
C PRO A 178 -19.26 -7.88 -18.16
N ARG A 179 -18.22 -7.15 -18.60
CA ARG A 179 -16.86 -7.69 -18.79
C ARG A 179 -16.19 -7.92 -17.44
N VAL A 180 -16.21 -6.91 -16.57
CA VAL A 180 -15.67 -7.00 -15.22
C VAL A 180 -16.38 -8.07 -14.40
N ALA A 181 -17.71 -8.16 -14.49
CA ALA A 181 -18.47 -9.21 -13.80
C ALA A 181 -18.05 -10.62 -14.24
N ARG A 182 -17.69 -10.83 -15.52
CA ARG A 182 -17.16 -12.11 -15.99
C ARG A 182 -15.76 -12.40 -15.46
N LEU A 183 -14.88 -11.40 -15.40
CA LEU A 183 -13.54 -11.56 -14.82
C LEU A 183 -13.62 -11.98 -13.35
N LEU A 184 -14.49 -11.31 -12.59
CA LEU A 184 -14.64 -11.51 -11.15
C LEU A 184 -15.53 -12.70 -10.77
N LYS A 185 -16.26 -13.29 -11.73
CA LYS A 185 -17.21 -14.38 -11.47
C LYS A 185 -16.58 -15.56 -10.73
N ASP A 186 -15.33 -15.89 -11.08
CA ASP A 186 -14.63 -17.07 -10.58
C ASP A 186 -13.61 -16.72 -9.48
N ALA A 187 -13.51 -15.46 -9.07
CA ALA A 187 -12.62 -15.03 -7.99
C ALA A 187 -13.22 -15.41 -6.64
N ASP A 188 -12.78 -16.54 -6.08
CA ASP A 188 -13.25 -17.07 -4.79
C ASP A 188 -12.15 -16.93 -3.71
N TRP A 189 -12.30 -15.94 -2.81
CA TRP A 189 -11.30 -15.69 -1.76
C TRP A 189 -11.15 -16.83 -0.76
N SER A 190 -12.11 -17.77 -0.71
CA SER A 190 -11.97 -18.99 0.11
C SER A 190 -10.79 -19.86 -0.33
N TYR A 191 -10.28 -19.65 -1.56
CA TYR A 191 -9.03 -20.23 -2.01
C TYR A 191 -7.87 -19.89 -1.08
N PHE A 192 -7.74 -18.61 -0.70
CA PHE A 192 -6.69 -18.08 0.17
C PHE A 192 -6.95 -18.28 1.68
N TYR A 193 -8.16 -18.67 2.04
CA TYR A 193 -8.60 -18.73 3.43
C TYR A 193 -8.21 -20.04 4.12
N THR A 194 -7.64 -19.91 5.32
CA THR A 194 -7.52 -21.02 6.26
C THR A 194 -8.61 -20.88 7.32
N PRO A 195 -9.60 -21.79 7.38
CA PRO A 195 -10.68 -21.73 8.37
C PRO A 195 -10.18 -21.69 9.80
N TYR A 196 -10.97 -21.08 10.69
CA TYR A 196 -10.69 -21.07 12.11
C TYR A 196 -10.94 -22.46 12.71
N ASP A 197 -9.96 -22.96 13.46
CA ASP A 197 -10.06 -24.17 14.27
C ASP A 197 -9.83 -23.82 15.75
N PRO A 198 -10.85 -23.90 16.62
CA PRO A 198 -10.67 -23.62 18.04
C PRO A 198 -9.78 -24.64 18.76
N ALA A 199 -9.60 -25.85 18.20
CA ALA A 199 -8.72 -26.88 18.78
C ALA A 199 -7.24 -26.62 18.46
N ASP A 200 -6.96 -26.01 17.30
CA ASP A 200 -5.63 -25.58 16.88
C ASP A 200 -5.68 -24.23 16.16
N PRO A 201 -5.79 -23.11 16.90
CA PRO A 201 -5.91 -21.79 16.31
C PRO A 201 -4.61 -21.30 15.64
N VAL A 202 -3.50 -22.05 15.76
CA VAL A 202 -2.26 -21.75 15.05
C VAL A 202 -2.30 -22.35 13.65
N ALA A 203 -2.71 -23.62 13.53
CA ALA A 203 -2.87 -24.27 12.23
C ALA A 203 -4.12 -23.77 11.47
N GLY A 204 -5.21 -23.50 12.19
CA GLY A 204 -6.46 -22.96 11.69
C GLY A 204 -6.75 -21.57 12.28
N PRO A 205 -6.07 -20.50 11.82
CA PRO A 205 -6.21 -19.18 12.43
C PRO A 205 -7.45 -18.40 12.01
N GLY A 206 -8.23 -18.84 11.00
CA GLY A 206 -9.32 -18.03 10.46
C GLY A 206 -8.81 -16.81 9.68
N GLN A 207 -7.69 -16.96 8.98
CA GLN A 207 -6.98 -15.87 8.29
C GLN A 207 -6.64 -16.23 6.83
N LEU A 208 -6.35 -15.21 6.03
CA LEU A 208 -5.88 -15.39 4.65
C LEU A 208 -4.39 -15.73 4.65
N ARG A 209 -3.98 -16.62 3.74
CA ARG A 209 -2.57 -16.86 3.40
C ARG A 209 -2.02 -15.72 2.55
N GLY A 210 -0.70 -15.55 2.60
CA GLY A 210 0.07 -14.73 1.66
C GLY A 210 -0.31 -15.02 0.21
N GLY A 211 -0.37 -16.31 -0.12
CA GLY A 211 -0.77 -16.78 -1.42
C GLY A 211 -0.38 -18.23 -1.65
N TYR A 212 -0.38 -18.64 -2.92
CA TYR A 212 -0.10 -20.01 -3.32
C TYR A 212 0.75 -20.07 -4.60
N TRP A 213 1.65 -21.04 -4.66
CA TRP A 213 2.27 -21.47 -5.93
C TRP A 213 1.44 -22.63 -6.52
N PRO A 214 0.75 -22.43 -7.66
CA PRO A 214 -0.22 -23.40 -8.19
C PRO A 214 0.42 -24.50 -9.03
N ASP A 215 1.75 -24.55 -9.12
CA ASP A 215 2.53 -25.59 -9.80
C ASP A 215 2.51 -26.95 -9.06
N LYS A 216 1.96 -26.99 -7.84
CA LYS A 216 1.72 -28.23 -7.07
C LYS A 216 0.26 -28.68 -7.19
N PRO A 217 -0.03 -29.99 -7.07
CA PRO A 217 -1.40 -30.51 -7.12
C PRO A 217 -2.35 -29.89 -6.08
N GLY A 218 -3.65 -29.95 -6.35
CA GLY A 218 -4.68 -29.48 -5.43
C GLY A 218 -4.79 -27.94 -5.43
N LYS A 219 -4.70 -27.32 -4.24
CA LYS A 219 -4.68 -25.86 -4.11
C LYS A 219 -3.32 -25.23 -4.46
N GLY A 220 -2.26 -26.02 -4.66
CA GLY A 220 -0.90 -25.50 -4.75
C GLY A 220 -0.18 -25.45 -3.39
N GLU A 221 1.06 -24.97 -3.39
CA GLU A 221 1.87 -24.79 -2.19
C GLU A 221 1.56 -23.44 -1.51
N PRO A 222 1.12 -23.41 -0.25
CA PRO A 222 0.83 -22.16 0.44
C PRO A 222 2.10 -21.45 0.91
N THR A 223 2.01 -20.14 1.09
CA THR A 223 3.00 -19.40 1.89
C THR A 223 3.07 -19.89 3.33
N GLY A 224 4.26 -19.84 3.92
CA GLY A 224 4.50 -20.21 5.32
C GLY A 224 3.84 -19.30 6.36
N HIS A 225 3.24 -18.17 5.93
CA HIS A 225 2.62 -17.17 6.79
C HIS A 225 1.15 -16.92 6.40
N HIS A 226 0.45 -16.25 7.32
CA HIS A 226 -0.89 -15.67 7.14
C HIS A 226 -0.84 -14.17 7.32
N TYR A 227 -1.75 -13.45 6.68
CA TYR A 227 -1.98 -12.04 6.94
C TYR A 227 -2.82 -11.88 8.20
N GLY A 228 -2.12 -11.85 9.33
CA GLY A 228 -2.70 -11.79 10.66
C GLY A 228 -2.72 -10.40 11.31
N ALA A 229 -1.97 -9.41 10.81
CA ALA A 229 -2.02 -8.05 11.36
C ALA A 229 -3.21 -7.27 10.76
N LEU A 230 -4.02 -6.62 11.60
CA LEU A 230 -5.24 -5.96 11.13
C LEU A 230 -4.94 -4.64 10.42
N ASN A 231 -4.09 -3.81 11.01
CA ASN A 231 -3.77 -2.51 10.43
C ASN A 231 -2.67 -2.67 9.37
N THR A 232 -2.88 -3.53 8.38
CA THR A 232 -2.01 -3.66 7.21
C THR A 232 -2.86 -3.69 5.95
N GLU A 233 -2.27 -3.44 4.80
CA GLU A 233 -2.94 -3.32 3.51
C GLU A 233 -3.61 -4.62 3.01
N PRO A 234 -3.19 -5.85 3.37
CA PRO A 234 -3.86 -7.09 2.96
C PRO A 234 -5.31 -7.18 3.44
N ARG A 235 -5.72 -6.37 4.43
CA ARG A 235 -7.11 -6.30 4.88
C ARG A 235 -8.08 -5.93 3.76
N MET A 236 -7.61 -5.35 2.65
CA MET A 236 -8.45 -5.16 1.47
C MET A 236 -8.97 -6.50 0.91
N ALA A 237 -8.13 -7.54 0.87
CA ALA A 237 -8.54 -8.90 0.46
C ALA A 237 -9.63 -9.45 1.40
N SER A 238 -9.45 -9.24 2.72
CA SER A 238 -10.45 -9.59 3.73
C SER A 238 -11.78 -8.91 3.48
N TYR A 239 -11.78 -7.60 3.20
CA TYR A 239 -13.00 -6.85 2.91
C TYR A 239 -13.68 -7.31 1.63
N LEU A 240 -12.92 -7.58 0.57
CA LEU A 240 -13.46 -8.08 -0.70
C LEU A 240 -14.15 -9.43 -0.51
N GLY A 241 -13.48 -10.40 0.13
CA GLY A 241 -14.05 -11.72 0.37
C GLY A 241 -15.22 -11.74 1.36
N ILE A 242 -15.25 -10.84 2.35
CA ILE A 242 -16.44 -10.66 3.20
C ILE A 242 -17.58 -10.00 2.41
N ALA A 243 -17.26 -9.05 1.53
CA ALA A 243 -18.25 -8.33 0.75
C ALA A 243 -18.94 -9.24 -0.27
N ASP A 244 -18.22 -10.03 -1.05
CA ASP A 244 -18.83 -10.98 -1.99
C ASP A 244 -19.46 -12.20 -1.30
N GLY A 245 -18.98 -12.53 -0.09
CA GLY A 245 -19.49 -13.59 0.76
C GLY A 245 -18.72 -14.91 0.65
N SER A 246 -17.57 -14.93 -0.03
CA SER A 246 -16.69 -16.11 -0.03
C SER A 246 -15.95 -16.31 1.30
N LEU A 247 -15.81 -15.25 2.10
CA LEU A 247 -15.26 -15.31 3.45
C LEU A 247 -16.34 -15.09 4.50
N PRO A 248 -16.26 -15.80 5.63
CA PRO A 248 -17.20 -15.62 6.71
C PRO A 248 -16.90 -14.30 7.48
N PRO A 249 -17.91 -13.55 7.98
CA PRO A 249 -17.68 -12.27 8.65
C PRO A 249 -16.75 -12.33 9.87
N GLU A 250 -16.74 -13.45 10.59
CA GLU A 250 -15.87 -13.68 11.75
C GLU A 250 -14.37 -13.65 11.41
N HIS A 251 -14.00 -13.84 10.13
CA HIS A 251 -12.62 -13.64 9.67
C HIS A 251 -12.05 -12.30 10.17
N TYR A 252 -12.84 -11.22 10.13
CA TYR A 252 -12.41 -9.90 10.60
C TYR A 252 -12.00 -9.88 12.08
N TRP A 253 -12.61 -10.72 12.91
CA TRP A 253 -12.33 -10.81 14.35
C TRP A 253 -11.15 -11.73 14.66
N HIS A 254 -10.77 -12.60 13.73
CA HIS A 254 -9.59 -13.47 13.85
C HIS A 254 -8.27 -12.78 13.46
N ILE A 255 -8.32 -11.58 12.87
CA ILE A 255 -7.14 -10.78 12.57
C ILE A 255 -6.71 -9.99 13.82
N PHE A 256 -5.42 -9.92 14.09
CA PHE A 256 -4.83 -9.35 15.29
C PHE A 256 -4.78 -7.82 15.26
N ARG A 257 -5.28 -7.17 16.32
CA ARG A 257 -5.08 -5.73 16.56
C ARG A 257 -3.66 -5.46 17.10
N THR A 258 -3.14 -6.40 17.88
CA THR A 258 -1.71 -6.60 18.18
C THR A 258 -1.47 -8.10 18.27
N LEU A 259 -0.22 -8.55 18.20
CA LEU A 259 0.09 -9.91 18.63
C LEU A 259 -0.30 -10.08 20.11
N LEU A 260 -0.49 -11.32 20.57
CA LEU A 260 -0.86 -11.57 21.97
C LEU A 260 0.32 -11.24 22.90
N PRO A 261 0.06 -10.86 24.17
CA PRO A 261 1.13 -10.66 25.15
C PRO A 261 2.06 -11.87 25.24
N GLY A 262 3.37 -11.63 25.30
CA GLY A 262 4.39 -12.68 25.38
C GLY A 262 4.72 -13.41 24.07
N MET A 263 4.22 -12.94 22.91
CA MET A 263 4.57 -13.51 21.60
C MET A 263 5.87 -12.97 21.00
N GLY A 264 6.58 -12.06 21.66
CA GLY A 264 7.76 -11.37 21.10
C GLY A 264 7.34 -10.40 20.00
N GLN A 265 7.28 -9.12 20.34
CA GLN A 265 6.88 -8.03 19.46
C GLN A 265 7.53 -6.74 19.95
N GLU A 266 7.58 -5.71 19.11
CA GLU A 266 8.28 -4.42 19.39
C GLU A 266 8.03 -3.86 20.80
N GLN A 267 6.78 -3.90 21.28
CA GLN A 267 6.45 -3.56 22.67
C GLN A 267 5.35 -4.49 23.19
N GLU A 268 5.39 -4.84 24.47
CA GLU A 268 4.30 -5.60 25.08
C GLU A 268 2.99 -4.82 24.98
N PRO A 269 1.93 -5.39 24.38
CA PRO A 269 0.71 -4.66 24.11
C PRO A 269 -0.11 -4.53 25.38
N GLU A 270 -0.69 -3.35 25.57
CA GLU A 270 -1.75 -3.12 26.55
C GLU A 270 -3.11 -3.49 25.94
N GLY A 271 -4.04 -3.99 26.74
CA GLY A 271 -5.37 -4.31 26.22
C GLY A 271 -6.20 -5.20 27.14
N ALA A 272 -7.30 -5.69 26.61
CA ALA A 272 -8.16 -6.64 27.28
C ALA A 272 -8.77 -7.63 26.29
N TRP A 273 -9.13 -8.81 26.81
CA TRP A 273 -9.97 -9.75 26.07
C TRP A 273 -11.42 -9.28 26.09
N VAL A 274 -12.04 -9.31 24.92
CA VAL A 274 -13.48 -9.10 24.75
C VAL A 274 -14.08 -10.22 23.91
N THR A 275 -15.40 -10.33 23.92
CA THR A 275 -16.14 -11.20 22.99
C THR A 275 -16.96 -10.33 22.05
N VAL A 276 -16.73 -10.46 20.75
CA VAL A 276 -17.46 -9.75 19.69
C VAL A 276 -17.97 -10.78 18.71
N ASP A 277 -19.28 -10.79 18.46
CA ASP A 277 -19.94 -11.73 17.54
C ASP A 277 -19.57 -13.21 17.81
N GLY A 278 -19.40 -13.57 19.09
CA GLY A 278 -19.03 -14.93 19.50
C GLY A 278 -17.54 -15.27 19.40
N VAL A 279 -16.72 -14.36 18.87
CA VAL A 279 -15.26 -14.53 18.78
C VAL A 279 -14.58 -13.85 19.96
N ARG A 280 -13.62 -14.55 20.58
CA ARG A 280 -12.77 -13.98 21.63
C ARG A 280 -11.64 -13.17 20.98
N VAL A 281 -11.64 -11.86 21.18
CA VAL A 281 -10.72 -10.92 20.53
C VAL A 281 -9.83 -10.25 21.57
N TRP A 282 -8.52 -10.23 21.32
CA TRP A 282 -7.57 -9.40 22.07
C TRP A 282 -7.61 -7.99 21.49
N GLN A 283 -8.21 -7.04 22.23
CA GLN A 283 -8.22 -5.63 21.87
C GLN A 283 -6.94 -4.97 22.37
N GLY A 284 -5.82 -5.36 21.77
CA GLY A 284 -4.51 -4.78 22.06
C GLY A 284 -4.30 -3.44 21.38
N HIS A 285 -3.42 -2.63 21.97
CA HIS A 285 -2.86 -1.41 21.40
C HIS A 285 -1.42 -1.22 21.85
N TYR A 286 -0.72 -0.35 21.12
CA TYR A 286 0.58 0.19 21.47
C TYR A 286 0.45 1.63 21.95
N THR A 287 1.44 2.11 22.71
CA THR A 287 1.51 3.51 23.13
C THR A 287 2.79 4.15 22.59
N HIS A 288 2.63 5.10 21.67
CA HIS A 288 3.74 5.88 21.13
C HIS A 288 3.59 7.35 21.52
N ARG A 289 4.56 7.87 22.30
CA ARG A 289 4.56 9.24 22.86
C ARG A 289 3.23 9.62 23.54
N GLY A 290 2.69 8.70 24.34
CA GLY A 290 1.43 8.90 25.07
C GLY A 290 0.17 8.76 24.20
N ARG A 291 0.27 8.40 22.91
CA ARG A 291 -0.88 8.13 22.04
C ARG A 291 -1.05 6.63 21.86
N LYS A 292 -2.24 6.14 22.16
CA LYS A 292 -2.62 4.74 21.96
C LYS A 292 -3.01 4.48 20.51
N LEU A 293 -2.58 3.40 19.89
CA LEU A 293 -2.91 3.06 18.50
C LEU A 293 -2.82 1.56 18.24
N VAL A 294 -3.45 1.10 17.17
CA VAL A 294 -3.27 -0.23 16.61
C VAL A 294 -2.06 -0.18 15.66
N PRO A 295 -0.96 -0.91 15.95
CA PRO A 295 0.25 -0.90 15.10
C PRO A 295 0.03 -1.65 13.80
N THR A 296 0.88 -1.40 12.80
CA THR A 296 0.98 -2.18 11.55
C THR A 296 1.93 -3.38 11.77
N TRP A 297 2.33 -4.12 10.73
CA TRP A 297 3.33 -5.18 10.90
C TRP A 297 4.74 -4.58 11.05
N GLY A 298 5.19 -3.77 10.10
CA GLY A 298 6.56 -3.23 10.11
C GLY A 298 6.66 -1.76 10.51
N GLY A 299 5.55 -1.06 10.73
CA GLY A 299 5.57 0.36 11.09
C GLY A 299 5.55 1.28 9.87
N SER A 300 5.22 0.81 8.67
CA SER A 300 5.17 1.65 7.47
C SER A 300 3.86 2.43 7.33
N MET A 301 3.86 3.49 6.51
CA MET A 301 2.66 4.28 6.24
C MET A 301 1.67 3.57 5.29
N PHE A 302 2.14 2.87 4.25
CA PHE A 302 1.24 2.25 3.27
C PHE A 302 0.36 1.15 3.88
N GLU A 303 0.93 0.33 4.78
CA GLU A 303 0.23 -0.71 5.53
C GLU A 303 -1.05 -0.15 6.19
N ALA A 304 -0.92 1.00 6.86
CA ALA A 304 -2.03 1.62 7.55
C ALA A 304 -3.00 2.32 6.60
N LEU A 305 -2.51 3.00 5.56
CA LEU A 305 -3.27 4.07 4.89
C LEU A 305 -3.66 3.82 3.44
N MET A 306 -3.23 2.72 2.79
CA MET A 306 -3.64 2.43 1.42
C MET A 306 -5.13 2.08 1.31
N VAL A 307 -5.64 1.24 2.22
CA VAL A 307 -7.04 0.78 2.25
C VAL A 307 -8.06 1.92 2.45
N PRO A 308 -7.85 2.88 3.38
CA PRO A 308 -8.83 3.95 3.62
C PRO A 308 -8.98 4.94 2.45
N LEU A 309 -8.12 4.87 1.43
CA LEU A 309 -8.33 5.60 0.18
C LEU A 309 -9.63 5.14 -0.52
N PHE A 310 -10.00 3.87 -0.36
CA PHE A 310 -11.11 3.22 -1.06
C PHE A 310 -12.26 2.84 -0.13
N VAL A 311 -11.95 2.25 1.03
CA VAL A 311 -12.96 1.88 2.03
C VAL A 311 -13.05 3.01 3.07
N PRO A 312 -14.24 3.58 3.35
CA PRO A 312 -14.35 4.71 4.26
C PRO A 312 -14.28 4.29 5.74
N GLU A 313 -13.18 3.65 6.16
CA GLU A 313 -12.95 3.16 7.52
C GLU A 313 -13.11 4.26 8.58
N PRO A 314 -12.57 5.49 8.40
CA PRO A 314 -12.75 6.58 9.37
C PRO A 314 -14.20 7.04 9.50
N GLU A 315 -15.00 6.97 8.44
CA GLU A 315 -16.41 7.34 8.49
C GLU A 315 -17.23 6.29 9.22
N TRP A 316 -16.96 5.01 8.95
CA TRP A 316 -17.73 3.91 9.54
C TRP A 316 -17.29 3.56 10.95
N SER A 317 -16.05 3.91 11.31
CA SER A 317 -15.46 3.64 12.63
C SER A 317 -14.64 4.84 13.14
N PRO A 318 -15.28 5.98 13.41
CA PRO A 318 -14.57 7.24 13.71
C PRO A 318 -13.75 7.18 15.01
N ARG A 319 -14.23 6.43 16.01
CA ARG A 319 -13.55 6.28 17.31
C ARG A 319 -12.47 5.18 17.32
N SER A 320 -12.42 4.33 16.31
CA SER A 320 -11.42 3.27 16.18
C SER A 320 -10.50 3.58 15.00
N TRP A 321 -10.85 3.18 13.78
CA TRP A 321 -10.05 3.45 12.58
C TRP A 321 -9.75 4.93 12.36
N GLY A 322 -10.75 5.81 12.52
CA GLY A 322 -10.51 7.26 12.37
C GLY A 322 -9.49 7.80 13.37
N THR A 323 -9.53 7.31 14.61
CA THR A 323 -8.60 7.72 15.67
C THR A 323 -7.22 7.10 15.47
N THR A 324 -7.14 5.81 15.13
CA THR A 324 -5.86 5.13 14.91
C THR A 324 -5.11 5.74 13.73
N HIS A 325 -5.77 6.01 12.60
CA HIS A 325 -5.13 6.55 11.40
C HIS A 325 -4.51 7.93 11.66
N HIS A 326 -5.23 8.82 12.35
CA HIS A 326 -4.69 10.12 12.74
C HIS A 326 -3.51 10.00 13.70
N ARG A 327 -3.60 9.11 14.70
CA ARG A 327 -2.50 8.89 15.66
C ARG A 327 -1.28 8.24 15.01
N TYR A 328 -1.49 7.37 14.04
CA TYR A 328 -0.45 6.71 13.27
C TYR A 328 0.37 7.71 12.44
N VAL A 329 -0.32 8.60 11.70
CA VAL A 329 0.34 9.71 10.99
C VAL A 329 1.12 10.62 11.95
N ARG A 330 0.54 10.93 13.13
CA ARG A 330 1.25 11.73 14.14
C ARG A 330 2.49 11.04 14.71
N GLY A 331 2.48 9.71 14.86
CA GLY A 331 3.66 8.95 15.26
C GLY A 331 4.77 9.06 14.23
N GLN A 332 4.45 8.91 12.94
CA GLN A 332 5.39 9.09 11.84
C GLN A 332 6.01 10.49 11.80
N ILE A 333 5.18 11.54 11.98
CA ILE A 333 5.63 12.94 12.08
C ILE A 333 6.56 13.13 13.28
N ASP A 334 6.15 12.67 14.46
CA ASP A 334 6.93 12.84 15.68
C ASP A 334 8.27 12.10 15.60
N HIS A 335 8.30 10.90 15.02
CA HIS A 335 9.54 10.16 14.80
C HIS A 335 10.51 10.96 13.94
N GLY A 336 10.11 11.33 12.72
CA GLY A 336 10.99 12.03 11.78
C GLY A 336 11.44 13.41 12.26
N LEU A 337 10.55 14.18 12.89
CA LEU A 337 10.84 15.56 13.28
C LEU A 337 11.44 15.72 14.68
N LYS A 338 11.19 14.80 15.62
CA LYS A 338 11.56 14.98 17.03
C LYS A 338 12.47 13.89 17.58
N GLU A 339 12.24 12.63 17.22
CA GLU A 339 12.98 11.50 17.80
C GLU A 339 14.26 11.21 17.02
N ALA A 340 14.11 11.01 15.71
CA ALA A 340 15.21 10.77 14.80
C ALA A 340 15.86 12.08 14.32
N GLY A 341 15.11 13.18 14.30
CA GLY A 341 15.64 14.51 14.01
C GLY A 341 16.07 14.71 12.55
N TYR A 342 15.50 13.96 11.60
CA TYR A 342 15.81 14.08 10.17
C TYR A 342 15.34 15.41 9.57
N GLY A 343 14.40 16.10 10.21
CA GLY A 343 13.78 17.32 9.70
C GLY A 343 12.65 17.07 8.69
N TYR A 344 12.46 15.81 8.29
CA TYR A 344 11.40 15.34 7.39
C TYR A 344 10.78 14.06 7.94
N TRP A 345 9.65 13.65 7.37
CA TRP A 345 8.94 12.44 7.78
C TRP A 345 8.22 11.79 6.59
N GLY A 346 7.66 10.59 6.83
CA GLY A 346 6.96 9.78 5.84
C GLY A 346 7.80 8.56 5.48
N PHE A 347 7.58 7.46 6.20
CA PHE A 347 8.37 6.24 6.08
C PHE A 347 7.48 5.11 5.55
N SER A 348 7.85 4.59 4.39
CA SER A 348 7.15 3.49 3.73
C SER A 348 8.10 2.75 2.79
N PRO A 349 7.93 1.45 2.50
CA PRO A 349 8.74 0.76 1.51
C PRO A 349 8.78 1.51 0.18
N ALA A 350 9.97 1.53 -0.41
CA ALA A 350 10.30 2.26 -1.63
C ALA A 350 11.63 1.76 -2.18
N ASN A 351 11.97 2.27 -3.36
CA ASN A 351 13.29 2.16 -3.93
C ASN A 351 14.32 2.79 -2.97
N ILE A 352 15.47 2.14 -2.82
CA ILE A 352 16.61 2.74 -2.12
C ILE A 352 17.14 3.85 -3.02
N PRO A 353 17.45 5.06 -2.52
CA PRO A 353 17.91 6.16 -3.38
C PRO A 353 19.15 5.83 -4.25
N ASP A 354 20.02 4.94 -3.77
CA ASP A 354 21.20 4.44 -4.49
C ASP A 354 20.95 3.18 -5.34
N GLY A 355 19.70 2.70 -5.38
CA GLY A 355 19.28 1.52 -6.14
C GLY A 355 18.97 0.31 -5.27
N GLY A 356 17.95 -0.45 -5.68
CA GLY A 356 17.39 -1.57 -4.95
C GLY A 356 16.07 -1.20 -4.27
N TYR A 357 15.60 -2.05 -3.36
CA TYR A 357 14.33 -1.85 -2.66
C TYR A 357 14.51 -2.19 -1.18
N SER A 358 13.89 -1.42 -0.31
CA SER A 358 13.90 -1.67 1.14
C SER A 358 12.57 -1.29 1.74
N GLU A 359 12.23 -1.96 2.84
CA GLU A 359 11.17 -1.53 3.72
C GLU A 359 11.67 -0.38 4.62
N TYR A 360 10.82 0.63 4.79
CA TYR A 360 11.04 1.75 5.70
C TYR A 360 9.78 1.97 6.54
N GLY A 361 9.98 2.33 7.80
CA GLY A 361 8.89 2.54 8.74
C GLY A 361 9.35 3.22 10.02
N VAL A 362 8.47 3.21 11.01
CA VAL A 362 8.79 3.53 12.39
C VAL A 362 8.56 2.26 13.19
N ASP A 363 9.64 1.59 13.57
CA ASP A 363 9.67 0.36 14.37
C ASP A 363 8.68 0.40 15.54
N ALA A 364 8.68 1.47 16.34
CA ALA A 364 7.78 1.67 17.48
C ALA A 364 6.27 1.67 17.13
N LEU A 365 5.91 1.72 15.84
CA LEU A 365 4.55 1.64 15.31
C LEU A 365 4.24 0.30 14.62
N GLY A 366 5.19 -0.63 14.57
CA GLY A 366 5.08 -1.96 13.98
C GLY A 366 5.08 -3.09 15.01
N MET A 367 4.45 -4.22 14.71
CA MET A 367 4.45 -5.40 15.58
C MET A 367 5.74 -6.22 15.50
N GLN A 368 6.42 -6.23 14.35
CA GLN A 368 7.63 -7.02 14.14
C GLN A 368 8.74 -6.57 15.10
N GLU A 369 9.38 -7.52 15.80
CA GLU A 369 10.39 -7.23 16.84
C GLU A 369 11.63 -6.46 16.34
N GLU A 370 12.02 -6.63 15.07
CA GLU A 370 13.09 -5.83 14.46
C GLU A 370 12.55 -4.59 13.70
N GLY A 371 11.22 -4.53 13.51
CA GLY A 371 10.51 -3.47 12.79
C GLY A 371 11.04 -3.16 11.39
N TYR A 372 10.45 -2.14 10.76
CA TYR A 372 11.10 -1.44 9.66
C TYR A 372 11.73 -0.17 10.20
N THR A 373 13.05 -0.06 10.07
CA THR A 373 13.77 1.15 10.47
C THR A 373 13.64 2.22 9.40
N SER A 374 13.52 3.47 9.81
CA SER A 374 13.38 4.63 8.92
C SER A 374 14.65 4.91 8.12
N LYS A 375 15.83 4.61 8.67
CA LYS A 375 17.16 4.72 8.03
C LYS A 375 17.45 6.11 7.43
N GLY A 376 16.76 7.17 7.87
CA GLY A 376 16.86 8.51 7.28
C GLY A 376 16.30 8.63 5.85
N VAL A 377 15.60 7.61 5.34
CA VAL A 377 14.98 7.63 4.01
C VAL A 377 13.50 7.94 4.15
N VAL A 378 13.06 9.02 3.52
CA VAL A 378 11.66 9.45 3.47
C VAL A 378 11.08 9.26 2.09
N THR A 379 9.79 8.96 2.03
CA THR A 379 9.10 8.63 0.78
C THR A 379 7.91 9.56 0.56
N PRO A 380 7.86 10.32 -0.56
CA PRO A 380 6.81 11.30 -0.78
C PRO A 380 5.39 10.71 -0.74
N HIS A 381 5.16 9.47 -1.21
CA HIS A 381 3.84 8.84 -1.16
C HIS A 381 3.32 8.68 0.27
N ALA A 382 4.19 8.42 1.26
CA ALA A 382 3.77 8.37 2.66
C ALA A 382 3.21 9.72 3.15
N SER A 383 3.76 10.84 2.67
CA SER A 383 3.22 12.18 2.95
C SER A 383 1.89 12.43 2.23
N PHE A 384 1.73 11.94 1.00
CA PHE A 384 0.44 12.02 0.30
C PHE A 384 -0.64 11.20 1.00
N LEU A 385 -0.34 9.99 1.45
CA LEU A 385 -1.24 9.14 2.24
C LEU A 385 -1.72 9.81 3.54
N ALA A 386 -0.91 10.71 4.11
CA ALA A 386 -1.25 11.47 5.30
C ALA A 386 -2.20 12.66 5.04
N LEU A 387 -2.40 13.10 3.79
CA LEU A 387 -3.24 14.26 3.46
C LEU A 387 -4.65 14.22 4.08
N PRO A 388 -5.37 13.08 4.12
CA PRO A 388 -6.71 13.02 4.75
C PRO A 388 -6.74 13.28 6.25
N TYR A 389 -5.59 13.19 6.92
CA TYR A 389 -5.49 13.27 8.38
C TYR A 389 -4.73 14.51 8.82
N GLU A 390 -3.67 14.88 8.10
CA GLU A 390 -2.76 15.96 8.46
C GLU A 390 -2.39 16.83 7.24
N PRO A 391 -3.37 17.49 6.59
CA PRO A 391 -3.17 18.13 5.27
C PRO A 391 -2.11 19.23 5.30
N ALA A 392 -2.10 20.08 6.33
CA ALA A 392 -1.13 21.16 6.43
C ALA A 392 0.31 20.63 6.61
N ALA A 393 0.49 19.59 7.44
CA ALA A 393 1.80 19.00 7.67
C ALA A 393 2.29 18.25 6.42
N ALA A 394 1.41 17.50 5.75
CA ALA A 394 1.73 16.77 4.52
C ALA A 394 2.16 17.72 3.40
N VAL A 395 1.40 18.79 3.15
CA VAL A 395 1.76 19.79 2.12
C VAL A 395 3.08 20.47 2.47
N ALA A 396 3.28 20.88 3.74
CA ALA A 396 4.53 21.50 4.17
C ALA A 396 5.73 20.58 3.98
N ASN A 397 5.60 19.29 4.32
CA ASN A 397 6.66 18.30 4.16
C ASN A 397 6.99 18.07 2.69
N LEU A 398 5.99 17.85 1.82
CA LEU A 398 6.18 17.67 0.38
C LEU A 398 6.83 18.89 -0.29
N THR A 399 6.39 20.10 0.07
CA THR A 399 7.01 21.35 -0.42
C THR A 399 8.45 21.48 0.06
N ALA A 400 8.77 21.07 1.30
CA ALA A 400 10.13 21.09 1.80
C ALA A 400 11.01 20.07 1.07
N LEU A 401 10.53 18.84 0.86
CA LEU A 401 11.26 17.80 0.12
C LEU A 401 11.62 18.26 -1.30
N ASP A 402 10.69 18.92 -1.98
CA ASP A 402 10.97 19.50 -3.30
C ASP A 402 11.97 20.66 -3.23
N ARG A 403 11.72 21.64 -2.35
CA ARG A 403 12.60 22.82 -2.20
C ARG A 403 14.04 22.44 -1.85
N ASP A 404 14.21 21.47 -0.96
CA ASP A 404 15.51 21.16 -0.34
C ASP A 404 16.29 20.10 -1.14
N PHE A 405 15.61 19.21 -1.87
CA PHE A 405 16.26 18.10 -2.59
C PHE A 405 15.93 18.01 -4.09
N GLY A 406 14.99 18.80 -4.61
CA GLY A 406 14.49 18.65 -5.98
C GLY A 406 13.79 17.31 -6.19
N ALA A 407 12.96 16.90 -5.22
CA ALA A 407 12.28 15.62 -5.25
C ALA A 407 11.13 15.54 -6.28
N TYR A 408 10.67 16.67 -6.82
CA TYR A 408 9.55 16.75 -7.77
C TYR A 408 10.01 17.06 -9.20
N ASP A 409 9.42 16.35 -10.17
CA ASP A 409 9.54 16.62 -11.61
C ASP A 409 8.16 16.95 -12.17
N ASP A 410 7.99 18.10 -12.82
CA ASP A 410 6.72 18.50 -13.44
C ASP A 410 6.18 17.45 -14.43
N ARG A 411 7.05 16.64 -15.05
CA ARG A 411 6.66 15.61 -16.02
C ARG A 411 6.08 14.38 -15.35
N TYR A 412 6.63 13.97 -14.20
CA TYR A 412 6.40 12.63 -13.63
C TYR A 412 5.98 12.60 -12.17
N GLY A 413 5.91 13.75 -11.51
CA GLY A 413 5.55 13.86 -10.10
C GLY A 413 6.76 13.73 -9.17
N PHE A 414 6.49 13.38 -7.92
CA PHE A 414 7.54 13.11 -6.96
C PHE A 414 8.25 11.80 -7.27
N ARG A 415 9.58 11.80 -7.14
CA ARG A 415 10.42 10.60 -7.18
C ARG A 415 10.22 9.78 -5.91
N ASP A 416 10.63 8.52 -5.97
CA ASP A 416 10.18 7.49 -5.03
C ASP A 416 10.60 7.71 -3.57
N SER A 417 11.83 8.17 -3.37
CA SER A 417 12.43 8.31 -2.04
C SER A 417 13.56 9.33 -2.01
N VAL A 418 13.87 9.80 -0.80
CA VAL A 418 14.97 10.74 -0.53
C VAL A 418 15.74 10.25 0.70
N ASP A 419 17.06 10.10 0.58
CA ASP A 419 17.95 10.01 1.73
C ASP A 419 18.21 11.42 2.26
N THR A 420 17.71 11.68 3.47
CA THR A 420 17.76 13.01 4.10
C THR A 420 19.17 13.40 4.60
N ALA A 421 20.07 12.43 4.79
CA ALA A 421 21.43 12.68 5.25
C ALA A 421 22.35 13.04 4.07
N THR A 422 22.20 12.33 2.95
CA THR A 422 23.04 12.55 1.75
C THR A 422 22.42 13.53 0.75
N GLY A 423 21.11 13.75 0.82
CA GLY A 423 20.33 14.51 -0.16
C GLY A 423 20.09 13.74 -1.46
N ARG A 424 20.44 12.45 -1.53
CA ARG A 424 20.20 11.62 -2.69
C ARG A 424 18.72 11.35 -2.85
N VAL A 425 18.19 11.72 -4.01
CA VAL A 425 16.81 11.39 -4.42
C VAL A 425 16.85 10.20 -5.37
N SER A 426 15.93 9.24 -5.21
CA SER A 426 15.80 8.10 -6.12
C SER A 426 15.70 8.53 -7.59
N ASP A 427 16.22 7.71 -8.49
CA ASP A 427 16.06 7.87 -9.93
C ASP A 427 14.79 7.21 -10.48
N PHE A 428 13.97 6.61 -9.61
CA PHE A 428 12.80 5.87 -10.02
C PHE A 428 11.50 6.56 -9.66
N VAL A 429 10.48 6.20 -10.43
CA VAL A 429 9.07 6.44 -10.16
C VAL A 429 8.35 5.09 -10.20
N LEU A 430 7.75 4.66 -9.09
CA LEU A 430 7.02 3.38 -9.01
C LEU A 430 5.53 3.56 -9.29
N ALA A 431 4.94 2.63 -10.06
CA ALA A 431 3.51 2.67 -10.39
C ALA A 431 2.61 2.50 -9.17
N LEU A 432 3.00 1.64 -8.22
CA LEU A 432 2.29 1.46 -6.94
C LEU A 432 2.23 2.78 -6.16
N ASP A 433 3.38 3.43 -5.97
CA ASP A 433 3.48 4.63 -5.15
C ASP A 433 2.75 5.81 -5.81
N GLN A 434 2.92 6.01 -7.11
CA GLN A 434 2.16 6.99 -7.87
C GLN A 434 0.65 6.69 -7.88
N GLY A 435 0.25 5.42 -7.91
CA GLY A 435 -1.14 4.99 -7.78
C GLY A 435 -1.75 5.38 -6.44
N MET A 436 -0.99 5.25 -5.34
CA MET A 436 -1.39 5.73 -4.02
C MET A 436 -1.46 7.26 -3.96
N VAL A 437 -0.48 7.96 -4.54
CA VAL A 437 -0.49 9.43 -4.62
C VAL A 437 -1.72 9.94 -5.37
N ALA A 438 -2.04 9.36 -6.53
CA ALA A 438 -3.22 9.70 -7.32
C ALA A 438 -4.51 9.52 -6.53
N ALA A 439 -4.65 8.39 -5.82
CA ALA A 439 -5.83 8.11 -5.01
C ALA A 439 -5.93 9.05 -3.79
N ALA A 440 -4.83 9.33 -3.10
CA ALA A 440 -4.81 10.26 -1.96
C ALA A 440 -5.18 11.70 -2.39
N LEU A 441 -4.62 12.17 -3.51
CA LEU A 441 -4.95 13.47 -4.08
C LEU A 441 -6.41 13.53 -4.56
N ALA A 442 -6.92 12.46 -5.18
CA ALA A 442 -8.33 12.37 -5.57
C ALA A 442 -9.25 12.48 -4.35
N GLN A 443 -8.89 11.83 -3.24
CA GLN A 443 -9.65 11.92 -1.99
C GLN A 443 -9.62 13.32 -1.36
N GLN A 444 -8.54 14.09 -1.55
CA GLN A 444 -8.50 15.50 -1.12
C GLN A 444 -9.29 16.43 -2.03
N LEU A 445 -9.11 16.30 -3.34
CA LEU A 445 -9.68 17.19 -4.34
C LEU A 445 -11.17 16.93 -4.56
N ARG A 446 -11.60 15.66 -4.43
CA ARG A 446 -12.99 15.23 -4.59
C ARG A 446 -13.28 14.02 -3.67
N PRO A 447 -13.56 14.25 -2.38
CA PRO A 447 -13.79 13.20 -1.41
C PRO A 447 -14.82 12.15 -1.87
N GLY A 448 -14.45 10.87 -1.75
CA GLY A 448 -15.31 9.74 -2.07
C GLY A 448 -15.39 9.37 -3.56
N LEU A 449 -14.63 10.06 -4.44
CA LEU A 449 -14.62 9.79 -5.87
C LEU A 449 -14.35 8.31 -6.18
N LEU A 450 -13.34 7.71 -5.53
CA LEU A 450 -12.94 6.32 -5.75
C LEU A 450 -13.62 5.33 -4.79
N GLN A 451 -14.47 5.81 -3.87
CA GLN A 451 -15.06 5.00 -2.81
C GLN A 451 -16.45 4.44 -3.15
N ARG A 452 -17.07 4.88 -4.25
CA ARG A 452 -18.46 4.53 -4.59
C ARG A 452 -18.71 3.02 -4.66
N PRO A 453 -17.87 2.19 -5.30
CA PRO A 453 -18.08 0.74 -5.32
C PRO A 453 -18.11 0.14 -3.91
N PHE A 454 -17.26 0.66 -3.03
CA PHE A 454 -17.04 0.17 -1.67
C PHE A 454 -18.03 0.74 -0.64
N ARG A 455 -19.05 1.48 -1.08
CA ARG A 455 -20.14 1.99 -0.23
C ARG A 455 -21.47 1.29 -0.42
N THR A 456 -21.53 0.34 -1.35
CA THR A 456 -22.75 -0.35 -1.76
C THR A 456 -22.60 -1.86 -1.65
N GLY A 457 -23.65 -2.62 -1.99
CA GLY A 457 -23.62 -4.08 -2.02
C GLY A 457 -23.10 -4.71 -0.73
N GLY A 458 -22.22 -5.70 -0.89
CA GLY A 458 -21.58 -6.45 0.18
C GLY A 458 -20.75 -5.60 1.15
N PHE A 459 -20.10 -4.54 0.68
CA PHE A 459 -19.39 -3.63 1.57
C PHE A 459 -20.35 -2.93 2.53
N ARG A 460 -21.52 -2.51 2.05
CA ARG A 460 -22.54 -1.89 2.91
C ARG A 460 -23.20 -2.89 3.85
N SER A 461 -23.53 -4.09 3.38
CA SER A 461 -24.33 -5.06 4.13
C SER A 461 -23.51 -5.99 5.03
N ARG A 462 -22.25 -6.28 4.69
CA ARG A 462 -21.39 -7.25 5.39
C ARG A 462 -20.15 -6.62 6.02
N VAL A 463 -19.45 -5.71 5.35
CA VAL A 463 -18.21 -5.10 5.88
C VAL A 463 -18.50 -3.94 6.85
N ARG A 464 -19.32 -2.97 6.44
CA ARG A 464 -19.65 -1.79 7.25
C ARG A 464 -20.15 -2.14 8.66
N PRO A 465 -21.03 -3.14 8.88
CA PRO A 465 -21.45 -3.51 10.23
C PRO A 465 -20.28 -3.95 11.13
N LEU A 466 -19.28 -4.65 10.59
CA LEU A 466 -18.09 -5.06 11.35
C LEU A 466 -17.27 -3.84 11.78
N LEU A 467 -16.99 -2.93 10.83
CA LEU A 467 -16.26 -1.69 11.12
C LEU A 467 -17.00 -0.78 12.12
N ALA A 468 -18.33 -0.72 12.04
CA ALA A 468 -19.16 0.05 12.97
C ALA A 468 -19.19 -0.54 14.39
N LYS A 469 -19.02 -1.87 14.53
CA LYS A 469 -18.90 -2.55 15.83
C LYS A 469 -17.51 -2.41 16.43
N GLU A 470 -16.47 -2.23 15.63
CA GLU A 470 -15.08 -2.16 16.07
C GLU A 470 -14.86 -1.11 17.18
N ARG A 471 -14.17 -1.49 18.24
CA ARG A 471 -13.78 -0.65 19.38
C ARG A 471 -12.32 -0.92 19.72
N PHE A 472 -11.41 -0.16 19.11
CA PHE A 472 -10.01 -0.21 19.54
C PHE A 472 -9.87 0.32 20.98
N SER A 473 -8.93 -0.22 21.73
CA SER A 473 -8.66 0.15 23.13
C SER A 473 -7.83 1.44 23.25
N ILE A 474 -8.19 2.48 22.48
CA ILE A 474 -7.37 3.68 22.25
C ILE A 474 -8.10 5.00 22.54
#